data_AF-A0A1A8UIH0-F1
#
_entry.id   AF-A0A1A8UIH0-F1
#
_cell.length_a   1.000
_cell.length_b   1.000
_cell.length_c   1.000
_cell.angle_alpha   90.00
_cell.angle_beta   90.00
_cell.angle_gamma   90.00
#
_symmetry.space_group_name_H-M   'P 1'
#
loop_
_entity.id
_entity.type
_entity.pdbx_description
1 polymer ?
#
loop_
_entity_poly.entity_id
_entity_poly.type
_entity_poly.pdbx_seq_one_letter_code
_entity_poly.pdbx_strand_id
1 'polypeptide(L)'
;LPKPILKKSVAPRPSSSRSTEEDIQGSKDALIQDLEKKLRSKEARRRHGQKLSYEERMARRLLGPDNATYMFDQDNLSDSQLDQPDSPEGRHTGGLWGRHHSGTDGRSSEGSAIQEKCFAPRFLQIPPDLTVEEGRFCRIDFKVSGLPAPDISWFLDGKAIRPDDYHKMLVCEKGMHSFIIEIVTVHHAGVYECVARNRGGESRFTMRLEVLAQEALRPPTFIQKMLNTRALEGDTVRLECKVDASPPPQLFWKKDKDMLRIDPNRMSLYQDGSGRQCLLIERLMKSDAGWYTLSAINEAGMSTCNARLDVGTPAMKTAPPASKTLKLLSSLSHVPALTEESPAQHTAPLYESEEL
;
A
#
# COMPACT_ATOMS: atom_id res chain seq x y z
N LEU A 1 -54.08 65.65 -78.59
CA LEU A 1 -52.70 66.19 -78.66
C LEU A 1 -52.41 66.85 -77.32
N PRO A 2 -51.21 66.75 -76.70
CA PRO A 2 -50.02 65.99 -77.09
C PRO A 2 -49.34 65.23 -75.91
N LYS A 3 -48.35 64.38 -76.24
CA LYS A 3 -47.21 63.99 -75.37
C LYS A 3 -46.28 65.24 -75.20
N PRO A 4 -45.05 65.20 -74.64
CA PRO A 4 -44.30 64.32 -73.69
C PRO A 4 -43.70 65.16 -72.50
N ILE A 5 -42.90 64.65 -71.54
CA ILE A 5 -41.41 64.75 -71.51
C ILE A 5 -40.85 64.28 -70.13
N LEU A 6 -39.88 63.35 -70.20
CA LEU A 6 -38.64 63.07 -69.43
C LEU A 6 -38.48 63.18 -67.88
N LYS A 7 -38.01 62.02 -67.35
CA LYS A 7 -36.88 61.73 -66.42
C LYS A 7 -36.92 62.08 -64.92
N LYS A 8 -36.91 61.01 -64.11
CA LYS A 8 -36.10 60.65 -62.89
C LYS A 8 -36.93 59.56 -62.14
N SER A 9 -36.47 58.58 -61.40
CA SER A 9 -35.19 57.98 -60.99
C SER A 9 -35.58 56.80 -60.06
N VAL A 10 -34.87 55.68 -60.14
CA VAL A 10 -34.58 54.69 -59.07
C VAL A 10 -35.76 54.08 -58.27
N ALA A 11 -36.03 52.79 -58.51
CA ALA A 11 -35.73 51.67 -57.58
C ALA A 11 -36.31 50.35 -58.13
N PRO A 12 -35.52 49.26 -58.24
CA PRO A 12 -36.08 47.95 -58.56
C PRO A 12 -36.73 47.31 -57.31
N ARG A 13 -37.84 46.60 -57.56
CA ARG A 13 -38.50 45.72 -56.58
C ARG A 13 -37.50 44.64 -56.10
N PRO A 14 -37.57 44.20 -54.83
CA PRO A 14 -36.73 43.11 -54.36
C PRO A 14 -37.23 41.80 -54.99
N SER A 15 -36.37 41.18 -55.80
CA SER A 15 -36.50 39.77 -56.15
C SER A 15 -36.07 38.93 -54.95
N SER A 16 -37.01 38.18 -54.42
CA SER A 16 -36.79 37.06 -53.50
C SER A 16 -35.81 36.03 -54.06
N SER A 17 -35.28 35.22 -53.14
CA SER A 17 -34.55 33.96 -53.30
C SER A 17 -33.07 34.02 -53.66
N ARG A 18 -32.24 34.33 -52.64
CA ARG A 18 -30.87 33.79 -52.54
C ARG A 18 -30.38 33.64 -51.09
N SER A 19 -31.26 33.19 -50.20
CA SER A 19 -30.95 32.88 -48.79
C SER A 19 -31.27 31.41 -48.49
N THR A 20 -30.83 30.49 -49.33
CA THR A 20 -31.33 29.09 -49.31
C THR A 20 -30.25 28.01 -49.29
N GLU A 21 -29.00 28.39 -49.37
CA GLU A 21 -27.80 27.53 -49.32
C GLU A 21 -27.17 27.31 -47.93
N GLU A 22 -26.40 28.35 -47.61
CA GLU A 22 -25.44 28.45 -46.52
C GLU A 22 -26.11 28.74 -45.18
N ASP A 23 -27.23 29.47 -45.17
CA ASP A 23 -27.99 29.74 -43.94
C ASP A 23 -28.65 28.47 -43.39
N ILE A 24 -29.11 27.58 -44.28
CA ILE A 24 -29.68 26.28 -43.90
C ILE A 24 -28.57 25.33 -43.45
N GLN A 25 -27.42 25.34 -44.10
CA GLN A 25 -26.27 24.52 -43.70
C GLN A 25 -25.68 25.00 -42.36
N GLY A 26 -25.51 26.31 -42.15
CA GLY A 26 -25.09 26.88 -40.87
C GLY A 26 -26.08 26.61 -39.74
N SER A 27 -27.39 26.58 -40.04
CA SER A 27 -28.42 26.20 -39.08
C SER A 27 -28.39 24.70 -38.75
N LYS A 28 -28.13 23.83 -39.72
CA LYS A 28 -27.93 22.39 -39.51
C LYS A 28 -26.67 22.09 -38.70
N ASP A 29 -25.55 22.74 -39.01
CA ASP A 29 -24.29 22.54 -38.30
C ASP A 29 -24.37 23.04 -36.85
N ALA A 30 -25.09 24.15 -36.61
CA ALA A 30 -25.39 24.62 -35.26
C ALA A 30 -26.29 23.63 -34.49
N LEU A 31 -27.26 23.01 -35.16
CA LEU A 31 -28.14 22.00 -34.57
C LEU A 31 -27.38 20.70 -34.24
N ILE A 32 -26.47 20.28 -35.12
CA ILE A 32 -25.60 19.12 -34.91
C ILE A 32 -24.67 19.36 -33.72
N GLN A 33 -24.03 20.54 -33.65
CA GLN A 33 -23.18 20.88 -32.50
C GLN A 33 -23.95 20.93 -31.18
N ASP A 34 -25.18 21.45 -31.18
CA ASP A 34 -26.05 21.46 -29.99
C ASP A 34 -26.51 20.05 -29.60
N LEU A 35 -26.85 19.20 -30.58
CA LEU A 35 -27.21 17.80 -30.35
C LEU A 35 -26.03 17.00 -29.81
N GLU A 36 -24.83 17.17 -30.36
CA GLU A 36 -23.62 16.53 -29.84
C GLU A 36 -23.30 17.03 -28.42
N LYS A 37 -23.45 18.33 -28.15
CA LYS A 37 -23.25 18.89 -26.81
C LYS A 37 -24.26 18.33 -25.81
N LYS A 38 -25.51 18.15 -26.23
CA LYS A 38 -26.57 17.50 -25.43
C LYS A 38 -26.31 16.01 -25.26
N LEU A 39 -25.77 15.32 -26.26
CA LEU A 39 -25.39 13.91 -26.20
C LEU A 39 -24.24 13.72 -25.20
N ARG A 40 -23.16 14.49 -25.33
CA ARG A 40 -22.03 14.52 -24.38
C ARG A 40 -22.48 14.84 -22.96
N SER A 41 -23.40 15.78 -22.79
CA SER A 41 -24.00 16.12 -21.48
C SER A 41 -24.87 14.99 -20.92
N LYS A 42 -25.63 14.30 -21.77
CA LYS A 42 -26.48 13.15 -21.40
C LYS A 42 -25.64 11.90 -21.06
N GLU A 43 -24.55 11.67 -21.79
CA GLU A 43 -23.56 10.62 -21.52
C GLU A 43 -22.76 10.91 -20.25
N ALA A 44 -22.36 12.17 -20.02
CA ALA A 44 -21.75 12.59 -18.76
C ALA A 44 -22.70 12.40 -17.57
N ARG A 45 -24.00 12.69 -17.73
CA ARG A 45 -25.03 12.42 -16.71
C ARG A 45 -25.28 10.92 -16.50
N ARG A 46 -25.20 10.08 -17.55
CA ARG A 46 -25.21 8.61 -17.42
C ARG A 46 -24.01 8.11 -16.63
N ARG A 47 -22.81 8.63 -16.89
CA ARG A 47 -21.57 8.28 -16.17
C ARG A 47 -21.56 8.76 -14.71
N HIS A 48 -22.23 9.88 -14.40
CA HIS A 48 -22.33 10.40 -13.04
C HIS A 48 -23.39 9.69 -12.17
N GLY A 49 -24.34 8.99 -12.79
CA GLY A 49 -25.41 8.24 -12.10
C GLY A 49 -25.14 6.75 -11.90
N GLN A 50 -24.18 6.16 -12.62
CA GLN A 50 -23.72 4.80 -12.36
C GLN A 50 -22.47 4.83 -11.47
N LYS A 51 -22.49 4.07 -10.37
CA LYS A 51 -21.29 3.79 -9.58
C LYS A 51 -20.32 3.07 -10.52
N LEU A 52 -19.21 3.74 -10.85
CA LEU A 52 -18.11 3.17 -11.63
C LEU A 52 -17.68 1.83 -11.02
N SER A 53 -17.50 0.80 -11.87
CA SER A 53 -16.98 -0.50 -11.42
C SER A 53 -15.60 -0.30 -10.77
N TYR A 54 -15.15 -1.28 -9.97
CA TYR A 54 -13.82 -1.21 -9.37
C TYR A 54 -12.73 -1.08 -10.46
N GLU A 55 -12.87 -1.89 -11.52
CA GLU A 55 -11.98 -1.91 -12.69
C GLU A 55 -11.96 -0.57 -13.42
N GLU A 56 -13.12 0.06 -13.64
CA GLU A 56 -13.21 1.35 -14.33
C GLU A 56 -12.64 2.51 -13.47
N ARG A 57 -12.78 2.44 -12.15
CA ARG A 57 -12.13 3.37 -11.22
C ARG A 57 -10.61 3.21 -11.21
N MET A 58 -10.13 1.98 -11.30
CA MET A 58 -8.71 1.66 -11.38
C MET A 58 -8.11 2.13 -12.71
N ALA A 59 -8.76 1.82 -13.83
CA ALA A 59 -8.32 2.23 -15.17
C ALA A 59 -8.20 3.75 -15.30
N ARG A 60 -9.20 4.52 -14.81
CA ARG A 60 -9.17 5.99 -14.82
C ARG A 60 -8.04 6.57 -13.97
N ARG A 61 -7.66 5.89 -12.89
CA ARG A 61 -6.55 6.28 -12.02
C ARG A 61 -5.18 5.98 -12.66
N LEU A 62 -5.07 4.86 -13.38
CA LEU A 62 -3.81 4.36 -13.95
C LEU A 62 -3.46 4.98 -15.31
N LEU A 63 -4.46 5.32 -16.12
CA LEU A 63 -4.29 5.71 -17.53
C LEU A 63 -4.78 7.14 -17.83
N GLY A 64 -5.47 7.77 -16.88
CA GLY A 64 -6.19 9.03 -17.10
C GLY A 64 -7.57 8.81 -17.71
N PRO A 65 -8.49 9.80 -17.61
CA PRO A 65 -9.91 9.62 -17.94
C PRO A 65 -10.17 9.36 -19.42
N ASP A 66 -9.41 9.97 -20.33
CA ASP A 66 -9.61 9.82 -21.78
C ASP A 66 -9.16 8.44 -22.26
N ASN A 67 -8.00 7.96 -21.82
CA ASN A 67 -7.48 6.64 -22.19
C ASN A 67 -8.24 5.48 -21.54
N ALA A 68 -8.75 5.68 -20.32
CA ALA A 68 -9.59 4.68 -19.66
C ALA A 68 -10.94 4.49 -20.38
N THR A 69 -11.44 5.52 -21.07
CA THR A 69 -12.70 5.44 -21.83
C THR A 69 -12.56 4.51 -23.04
N TYR A 70 -11.42 4.56 -23.75
CA TYR A 70 -11.14 3.67 -24.88
C TYR A 70 -11.04 2.19 -24.52
N MET A 71 -10.69 1.84 -23.28
CA MET A 71 -10.62 0.45 -22.82
C MET A 71 -12.00 -0.23 -22.71
N PHE A 72 -13.05 0.53 -22.42
CA PHE A 72 -14.40 -0.01 -22.20
C PHE A 72 -15.35 0.25 -23.37
N ASP A 73 -14.97 1.09 -24.34
CA ASP A 73 -15.73 1.31 -25.58
C ASP A 73 -15.48 0.21 -26.65
N GLN A 74 -14.54 -0.71 -26.44
CA GLN A 74 -14.30 -1.84 -27.36
C GLN A 74 -15.40 -2.92 -27.33
N ASP A 75 -16.22 -2.97 -26.27
CA ASP A 75 -17.32 -3.94 -26.18
C ASP A 75 -18.56 -3.55 -27.00
N ASN A 76 -18.60 -2.34 -27.57
CA ASN A 76 -19.78 -1.83 -28.31
C ASN A 76 -19.61 -1.77 -29.83
N LEU A 77 -18.52 -2.32 -30.38
CA LEU A 77 -18.27 -2.39 -31.83
C LEU A 77 -18.49 -3.79 -32.43
N SER A 78 -19.15 -4.68 -31.69
CA SER A 78 -19.51 -6.02 -32.17
C SER A 78 -20.98 -6.15 -32.59
N ASP A 79 -21.56 -5.12 -33.23
CA ASP A 79 -22.80 -5.33 -33.99
C ASP A 79 -23.06 -4.19 -35.01
N SER A 80 -22.51 -4.30 -36.22
CA SER A 80 -23.08 -3.69 -37.44
C SER A 80 -22.42 -4.26 -38.69
N GLN A 81 -23.09 -5.28 -39.23
CA GLN A 81 -23.28 -5.68 -40.63
C GLN A 81 -22.28 -5.22 -41.71
N LEU A 82 -21.65 -6.23 -42.31
CA LEU A 82 -21.52 -6.49 -43.75
C LEU A 82 -21.98 -5.36 -44.70
N ASP A 83 -21.04 -4.83 -45.49
CA ASP A 83 -21.34 -4.44 -46.87
C ASP A 83 -20.10 -4.61 -47.76
N GLN A 84 -20.24 -5.44 -48.81
CA GLN A 84 -19.28 -5.59 -49.90
C GLN A 84 -19.55 -4.49 -50.94
N PRO A 85 -18.52 -3.90 -51.59
CA PRO A 85 -18.77 -3.16 -52.82
C PRO A 85 -18.59 -4.06 -54.05
N ASP A 86 -19.60 -3.94 -54.90
CA ASP A 86 -19.84 -4.58 -56.18
C ASP A 86 -18.71 -4.48 -57.22
N SER A 87 -18.62 -5.52 -58.05
CA SER A 87 -18.01 -5.49 -59.37
C SER A 87 -18.89 -4.72 -60.37
N PRO A 88 -18.32 -4.17 -61.45
CA PRO A 88 -19.07 -4.02 -62.70
C PRO A 88 -18.50 -4.92 -63.80
N GLU A 89 -19.40 -5.71 -64.39
CA GLU A 89 -19.19 -6.45 -65.63
C GLU A 89 -19.07 -5.52 -66.85
N GLY A 90 -18.23 -5.93 -67.82
CA GLY A 90 -18.21 -5.40 -69.17
C GLY A 90 -17.74 -6.48 -70.15
N ARG A 91 -18.62 -6.84 -71.09
CA ARG A 91 -18.69 -8.09 -71.86
C ARG A 91 -18.17 -7.94 -73.30
N HIS A 92 -17.71 -9.07 -73.88
CA HIS A 92 -17.60 -9.43 -75.33
C HIS A 92 -16.53 -8.69 -76.15
N THR A 93 -15.64 -9.31 -76.94
CA THR A 93 -15.67 -10.39 -77.97
C THR A 93 -14.22 -10.93 -78.10
N GLY A 94 -13.82 -12.14 -78.52
CA GLY A 94 -14.23 -13.02 -79.61
C GLY A 94 -13.04 -13.26 -80.57
N GLY A 95 -12.48 -14.49 -80.63
CA GLY A 95 -11.83 -15.00 -81.85
C GLY A 95 -10.32 -15.36 -81.85
N LEU A 96 -10.07 -16.63 -82.19
CA LEU A 96 -8.87 -17.36 -82.66
C LEU A 96 -7.79 -16.53 -83.42
N TRP A 97 -6.49 -16.88 -83.52
CA TRP A 97 -5.81 -18.12 -84.00
C TRP A 97 -4.33 -18.15 -83.53
N GLY A 98 -3.70 -19.31 -83.35
CA GLY A 98 -2.55 -19.67 -84.20
C GLY A 98 -1.42 -20.42 -83.47
N ARG A 99 -0.87 -21.42 -84.15
CA ARG A 99 0.06 -22.48 -83.73
C ARG A 99 1.53 -22.05 -83.58
N HIS A 100 2.23 -22.81 -82.72
CA HIS A 100 3.65 -23.23 -82.70
C HIS A 100 4.76 -22.20 -82.98
N HIS A 101 5.72 -22.06 -82.05
CA HIS A 101 7.15 -22.21 -82.31
C HIS A 101 7.92 -22.52 -81.01
N SER A 102 8.78 -23.53 -81.07
CA SER A 102 9.82 -23.88 -80.10
C SER A 102 11.06 -23.00 -80.31
N GLY A 103 11.76 -22.63 -79.22
CA GLY A 103 13.16 -22.20 -79.28
C GLY A 103 13.52 -20.98 -78.44
N THR A 104 14.17 -21.25 -77.30
CA THR A 104 15.31 -20.52 -76.70
C THR A 104 15.26 -18.99 -76.57
N ASP A 105 15.29 -18.54 -75.30
CA ASP A 105 16.29 -17.63 -74.72
C ASP A 105 15.72 -16.59 -73.75
N GLY A 106 16.24 -16.64 -72.52
CA GLY A 106 16.64 -15.47 -71.74
C GLY A 106 15.58 -14.40 -71.46
N ARG A 107 14.84 -14.56 -70.37
CA ARG A 107 14.64 -13.44 -69.42
C ARG A 107 14.18 -13.97 -68.06
N SER A 108 15.14 -14.02 -67.16
CA SER A 108 14.93 -13.92 -65.72
C SER A 108 14.04 -12.72 -65.42
N SER A 109 12.76 -12.94 -65.12
CA SER A 109 12.01 -11.98 -64.32
C SER A 109 12.34 -12.30 -62.86
N GLU A 110 13.45 -11.73 -62.39
CA GLU A 110 13.65 -11.51 -60.97
C GLU A 110 12.45 -10.71 -60.46
N GLY A 111 11.49 -11.41 -59.85
CA GLY A 111 10.58 -10.77 -58.92
C GLY A 111 11.44 -10.23 -57.80
N SER A 112 11.79 -8.95 -57.87
CA SER A 112 12.46 -8.23 -56.80
C SER A 112 11.57 -8.36 -55.56
N ALA A 113 11.91 -9.32 -54.70
CA ALA A 113 11.28 -9.49 -53.41
C ALA A 113 11.51 -8.18 -52.66
N ILE A 114 10.43 -7.48 -52.32
CA ILE A 114 10.50 -6.33 -51.42
C ILE A 114 11.11 -6.87 -50.12
N GLN A 115 12.39 -6.58 -49.89
CA GLN A 115 13.08 -7.03 -48.70
C GLN A 115 12.50 -6.27 -47.51
N GLU A 116 11.59 -6.90 -46.76
CA GLU A 116 11.01 -6.31 -45.56
C GLU A 116 12.12 -5.92 -44.60
N LYS A 117 12.32 -4.61 -44.40
CA LYS A 117 13.31 -4.08 -43.47
C LYS A 117 12.97 -4.56 -42.05
N CYS A 118 13.77 -5.48 -41.51
CA CYS A 118 13.68 -5.88 -40.11
C CYS A 118 14.89 -5.37 -39.32
N PHE A 119 14.69 -5.04 -38.05
CA PHE A 119 15.79 -4.73 -37.14
C PHE A 119 15.54 -5.32 -35.75
N ALA A 120 16.64 -5.75 -35.13
CA ALA A 120 16.63 -6.38 -33.81
C ALA A 120 16.04 -5.45 -32.75
N PRO A 121 15.47 -6.01 -31.66
CA PRO A 121 14.93 -5.20 -30.58
C PRO A 121 16.02 -4.38 -29.91
N ARG A 122 15.68 -3.19 -29.42
CA ARG A 122 16.57 -2.34 -28.65
C ARG A 122 15.80 -1.61 -27.56
N PHE A 123 16.20 -1.80 -26.31
CA PHE A 123 15.69 -1.00 -25.21
C PHE A 123 16.19 0.44 -25.33
N LEU A 124 15.24 1.38 -25.36
CA LEU A 124 15.46 2.82 -25.41
C LEU A 124 15.37 3.46 -24.03
N GLN A 125 14.62 2.83 -23.12
CA GLN A 125 14.49 3.23 -21.72
C GLN A 125 14.41 1.98 -20.87
N ILE A 126 15.31 1.89 -19.89
CA ILE A 126 15.42 0.78 -18.94
C ILE A 126 15.09 1.36 -17.55
N PRO A 127 14.22 0.70 -16.77
CA PRO A 127 13.88 1.12 -15.42
C PRO A 127 15.09 0.92 -14.48
N PRO A 128 15.27 1.78 -13.46
CA PRO A 128 16.24 1.53 -12.40
C PRO A 128 15.76 0.41 -11.47
N ASP A 129 16.63 -0.02 -10.56
CA ASP A 129 16.25 -0.85 -9.43
C ASP A 129 15.17 -0.16 -8.57
N LEU A 130 14.27 -0.95 -8.00
CA LEU A 130 13.12 -0.45 -7.24
C LEU A 130 13.06 -1.08 -5.84
N THR A 131 12.60 -0.29 -4.88
CA THR A 131 12.27 -0.74 -3.52
C THR A 131 10.78 -0.44 -3.26
N VAL A 132 9.99 -1.45 -2.92
CA VAL A 132 8.53 -1.34 -2.77
C VAL A 132 8.07 -1.98 -1.46
N GLU A 133 7.15 -1.35 -0.73
CA GLU A 133 6.53 -1.96 0.45
C GLU A 133 5.60 -3.11 0.06
N GLU A 134 5.61 -4.19 0.83
CA GLU A 134 4.65 -5.28 0.71
C GLU A 134 3.20 -4.77 0.76
N GLY A 135 2.32 -5.39 -0.04
CA GLY A 135 0.92 -5.00 -0.19
C GLY A 135 0.67 -3.81 -1.12
N ARG A 136 1.70 -3.10 -1.59
CA ARG A 136 1.57 -2.03 -2.59
C ARG A 136 1.52 -2.57 -4.02
N PHE A 137 1.11 -1.74 -4.96
CA PHE A 137 1.28 -2.03 -6.38
C PHE A 137 2.67 -1.60 -6.85
N CYS A 138 3.26 -2.33 -7.80
CA CYS A 138 4.52 -1.98 -8.45
C CYS A 138 4.31 -1.87 -9.95
N ARG A 139 4.83 -0.79 -10.57
CA ARG A 139 4.77 -0.56 -12.02
C ARG A 139 6.18 -0.32 -12.55
N ILE A 140 6.57 -1.14 -13.52
CA ILE A 140 7.88 -1.10 -14.16
C ILE A 140 7.67 -0.68 -15.61
N ASP A 141 8.12 0.53 -15.92
CA ASP A 141 7.92 1.20 -17.20
C ASP A 141 9.21 1.18 -18.04
N PHE A 142 9.12 0.70 -19.28
CA PHE A 142 10.27 0.55 -20.16
C PHE A 142 9.88 0.81 -21.62
N LYS A 143 10.85 1.19 -22.44
CA LYS A 143 10.65 1.47 -23.87
C LYS A 143 11.52 0.59 -24.71
N VAL A 144 10.94 -0.05 -25.72
CA VAL A 144 11.65 -0.94 -26.65
C VAL A 144 11.24 -0.62 -28.08
N SER A 145 12.21 -0.58 -28.98
CA SER A 145 11.99 -0.52 -30.42
C SER A 145 12.33 -1.87 -31.05
N GLY A 146 11.76 -2.18 -32.20
CA GLY A 146 12.04 -3.40 -32.97
C GLY A 146 11.07 -3.49 -34.14
N LEU A 147 11.52 -4.08 -35.26
CA LEU A 147 10.65 -4.35 -36.40
C LEU A 147 10.90 -5.77 -36.93
N PRO A 148 9.91 -6.66 -36.92
CA PRO A 148 8.54 -6.52 -36.36
C PRO A 148 8.54 -6.18 -34.86
N ALA A 149 7.39 -5.72 -34.34
CA ALA A 149 7.23 -5.40 -32.91
C ALA A 149 7.68 -6.62 -32.07
N PRO A 150 8.57 -6.42 -31.09
CA PRO A 150 9.13 -7.53 -30.34
C PRO A 150 8.10 -8.14 -29.39
N ASP A 151 8.19 -9.46 -29.24
CA ASP A 151 7.54 -10.18 -28.15
C ASP A 151 8.35 -9.99 -26.86
N ILE A 152 7.66 -9.81 -25.73
CA ILE A 152 8.27 -9.47 -24.45
C ILE A 152 8.03 -10.60 -23.45
N SER A 153 9.11 -11.10 -22.85
CA SER A 153 9.08 -12.13 -21.80
C SER A 153 9.81 -11.64 -20.56
N TRP A 154 9.27 -11.94 -19.39
CA TRP A 154 9.87 -11.60 -18.10
C TRP A 154 10.30 -12.85 -17.33
N PHE A 155 11.37 -12.72 -16.55
CA PHE A 155 11.89 -13.76 -15.68
C PHE A 155 12.19 -13.17 -14.30
N LEU A 156 11.88 -13.91 -13.23
CA LEU A 156 12.27 -13.61 -11.86
C LEU A 156 13.27 -14.66 -11.41
N ASP A 157 14.51 -14.25 -11.11
CA ASP A 157 15.61 -15.14 -10.72
C ASP A 157 15.78 -16.33 -11.68
N GLY A 158 15.64 -16.05 -12.98
CA GLY A 158 15.74 -17.03 -14.07
C GLY A 158 14.47 -17.87 -14.31
N LYS A 159 13.40 -17.71 -13.53
CA LYS A 159 12.12 -18.40 -13.75
C LYS A 159 11.18 -17.53 -14.57
N ALA A 160 10.66 -18.07 -15.67
CA ALA A 160 9.74 -17.35 -16.53
C ALA A 160 8.45 -16.95 -15.79
N ILE A 161 8.10 -15.67 -15.87
CA ILE A 161 6.86 -15.11 -15.34
C ILE A 161 5.81 -15.22 -16.44
N ARG A 162 4.65 -15.79 -16.09
CA ARG A 162 3.50 -15.83 -16.98
C ARG A 162 2.51 -14.73 -16.58
N PRO A 163 1.73 -14.20 -17.53
CA PRO A 163 0.57 -13.40 -17.17
C PRO A 163 -0.35 -14.22 -16.25
N ASP A 164 -0.73 -13.62 -15.14
CA ASP A 164 -1.68 -14.16 -14.18
C ASP A 164 -2.50 -13.00 -13.57
N ASP A 165 -3.29 -13.27 -12.55
CA ASP A 165 -4.12 -12.24 -11.90
C ASP A 165 -3.28 -11.13 -11.24
N TYR A 166 -2.01 -11.40 -10.91
CA TYR A 166 -1.11 -10.48 -10.21
C TYR A 166 -0.15 -9.76 -11.15
N HIS A 167 0.27 -10.39 -12.24
CA HIS A 167 1.27 -9.93 -13.20
C HIS A 167 0.61 -9.50 -14.52
N LYS A 168 0.55 -8.19 -14.77
CA LYS A 168 -0.06 -7.61 -15.97
C LYS A 168 0.99 -6.97 -16.87
N MET A 169 0.97 -7.30 -18.15
CA MET A 169 1.81 -6.70 -19.18
C MET A 169 0.96 -5.84 -20.10
N LEU A 170 1.25 -4.55 -20.15
CA LEU A 170 0.53 -3.59 -20.99
C LEU A 170 1.46 -3.05 -22.08
N VAL A 171 0.97 -3.06 -23.31
CA VAL A 171 1.61 -2.38 -24.44
C VAL A 171 0.93 -1.03 -24.61
N CYS A 172 1.69 0.05 -24.51
CA CYS A 172 1.23 1.42 -24.72
C CYS A 172 1.69 1.95 -26.08
N GLU A 173 1.21 3.13 -26.45
CA GLU A 173 1.59 3.77 -27.71
C GLU A 173 3.11 4.00 -27.83
N LYS A 174 3.60 4.05 -29.07
CA LYS A 174 4.97 4.45 -29.41
C LYS A 174 6.07 3.58 -28.77
N GLY A 175 5.79 2.29 -28.55
CA GLY A 175 6.77 1.30 -28.06
C GLY A 175 7.07 1.41 -26.56
N MET A 176 6.16 2.05 -25.81
CA MET A 176 6.21 2.09 -24.35
C MET A 176 5.48 0.86 -23.80
N HIS A 177 6.04 0.25 -22.75
CA HIS A 177 5.48 -0.95 -22.12
C HIS A 177 5.48 -0.79 -20.60
N SER A 178 4.53 -1.44 -19.94
CA SER A 178 4.42 -1.48 -18.49
C SER A 178 4.27 -2.93 -18.01
N PHE A 179 5.10 -3.33 -17.05
CA PHE A 179 4.92 -4.56 -16.28
C PHE A 179 4.44 -4.20 -14.88
N ILE A 180 3.29 -4.75 -14.48
CA ILE A 180 2.58 -4.37 -13.26
C ILE A 180 2.44 -5.59 -12.35
N ILE A 181 2.77 -5.40 -11.08
CA ILE A 181 2.48 -6.32 -9.98
C ILE A 181 1.41 -5.66 -9.12
N GLU A 182 0.18 -6.19 -9.11
CA GLU A 182 -0.97 -5.52 -8.47
C GLU A 182 -0.86 -5.48 -6.95
N ILE A 183 -0.44 -6.60 -6.34
CA ILE A 183 -0.18 -6.71 -4.91
C ILE A 183 1.21 -7.34 -4.71
N VAL A 184 2.17 -6.50 -4.33
CA VAL A 184 3.54 -6.93 -4.04
C VAL A 184 3.55 -7.78 -2.77
N THR A 185 4.33 -8.86 -2.78
CA THR A 185 4.55 -9.77 -1.66
C THR A 185 6.04 -9.99 -1.54
N VAL A 186 6.52 -10.51 -0.41
CA VAL A 186 7.95 -10.86 -0.25
C VAL A 186 8.46 -11.83 -1.33
N HIS A 187 7.60 -12.63 -1.95
CA HIS A 187 7.98 -13.55 -3.04
C HIS A 187 8.26 -12.86 -4.38
N HIS A 188 7.87 -11.60 -4.54
CA HIS A 188 8.16 -10.81 -5.72
C HIS A 188 9.55 -10.16 -5.68
N ALA A 189 10.28 -10.22 -4.56
CA ALA A 189 11.64 -9.71 -4.46
C ALA A 189 12.61 -10.57 -5.28
N GLY A 190 13.56 -9.93 -5.96
CA GLY A 190 14.58 -10.63 -6.74
C GLY A 190 15.09 -9.85 -7.94
N VAL A 191 15.79 -10.55 -8.84
CA VAL A 191 16.32 -9.99 -10.08
C VAL A 191 15.36 -10.31 -11.22
N TYR A 192 14.80 -9.26 -11.81
CA TYR A 192 13.95 -9.36 -12.98
C TYR A 192 14.79 -9.23 -14.24
N GLU A 193 14.60 -10.14 -15.19
CA GLU A 193 15.14 -10.03 -16.56
C GLU A 193 13.98 -9.86 -17.54
N CYS A 194 14.05 -8.82 -18.37
CA CYS A 194 13.12 -8.59 -19.48
C CYS A 194 13.83 -8.92 -20.79
N VAL A 195 13.25 -9.81 -21.59
CA VAL A 195 13.78 -10.25 -22.88
C VAL A 195 12.81 -9.84 -23.98
N ALA A 196 13.31 -9.10 -24.96
CA ALA A 196 12.58 -8.69 -26.15
C ALA A 196 13.11 -9.45 -27.37
N ARG A 197 12.25 -10.16 -28.10
CA ARG A 197 12.63 -10.99 -29.26
C ARG A 197 11.79 -10.67 -30.51
N ASN A 198 12.43 -10.58 -31.66
CA ASN A 198 11.77 -10.61 -32.97
C ASN A 198 12.64 -11.38 -33.99
N ARG A 199 12.20 -11.48 -35.25
CA ARG A 199 12.98 -12.16 -36.32
C ARG A 199 14.32 -11.48 -36.66
N GLY A 200 14.51 -10.23 -36.24
CA GLY A 200 15.75 -9.49 -36.41
C GLY A 200 16.77 -9.73 -35.30
N GLY A 201 16.38 -10.28 -34.14
CA GLY A 201 17.27 -10.59 -33.03
C GLY A 201 16.60 -10.54 -31.66
N GLU A 202 17.43 -10.38 -30.63
CA GLU A 202 17.02 -10.35 -29.22
C GLU A 202 17.77 -9.24 -28.48
N SER A 203 17.13 -8.62 -27.49
CA SER A 203 17.76 -7.73 -26.51
C SER A 203 17.21 -8.02 -25.13
N ARG A 204 17.98 -7.69 -24.08
CA ARG A 204 17.60 -7.94 -22.69
C ARG A 204 18.05 -6.80 -21.77
N PHE A 205 17.35 -6.62 -20.65
CA PHE A 205 17.84 -5.86 -19.50
C PHE A 205 17.49 -6.58 -18.20
N THR A 206 18.20 -6.23 -17.13
CA THR A 206 17.94 -6.73 -15.78
C THR A 206 17.74 -5.58 -14.81
N MET A 207 16.90 -5.79 -13.79
CA MET A 207 16.74 -4.87 -12.67
C MET A 207 16.50 -5.65 -11.37
N ARG A 208 16.78 -5.05 -10.21
CA ARG A 208 16.46 -5.62 -8.90
C ARG A 208 15.19 -4.98 -8.33
N LEU A 209 14.27 -5.82 -7.84
CA LEU A 209 13.15 -5.39 -7.01
C LEU A 209 13.40 -5.84 -5.57
N GLU A 210 13.52 -4.87 -4.68
CA GLU A 210 13.57 -5.09 -3.24
C GLU A 210 12.17 -4.89 -2.64
N VAL A 211 11.72 -5.80 -1.79
CA VAL A 211 10.42 -5.71 -1.12
C VAL A 211 10.64 -5.47 0.37
N LEU A 212 10.17 -4.33 0.87
CA LEU A 212 10.14 -4.03 2.29
C LEU A 212 8.93 -4.74 2.89
N ALA A 213 9.17 -5.84 3.60
CA ALA A 213 8.12 -6.58 4.29
C ALA A 213 7.36 -5.64 5.23
N GLN A 214 6.03 -5.76 5.23
CA GLN A 214 5.23 -4.98 6.16
C GLN A 214 5.44 -5.55 7.56
N GLU A 215 5.86 -4.72 8.52
CA GLU A 215 5.95 -5.18 9.90
C GLU A 215 4.58 -5.66 10.37
N ALA A 216 4.52 -6.91 10.85
CA ALA A 216 3.30 -7.49 11.35
C ALA A 216 2.81 -6.64 12.55
N LEU A 217 1.63 -6.06 12.40
CA LEU A 217 0.95 -5.36 13.48
C LEU A 217 0.61 -6.39 14.58
N ARG A 218 1.14 -6.18 15.79
CA ARG A 218 0.94 -7.05 16.95
C ARG A 218 0.23 -6.26 18.05
N PRO A 219 -0.95 -6.73 18.52
CA PRO A 219 -1.66 -6.04 19.59
C PRO A 219 -0.86 -6.07 20.89
N PRO A 220 -1.05 -5.09 21.79
CA PRO A 220 -0.27 -5.01 23.01
C PRO A 220 -0.53 -6.24 23.88
N THR A 221 0.53 -6.87 24.36
CA THR A 221 0.46 -8.08 25.18
C THR A 221 1.36 -7.92 26.39
N PHE A 222 0.80 -8.05 27.59
CA PHE A 222 1.56 -8.02 28.82
C PHE A 222 2.28 -9.36 29.03
N ILE A 223 3.54 -9.42 28.58
CA ILE A 223 4.43 -10.58 28.72
C ILE A 223 4.94 -10.74 30.16
N GLN A 224 4.95 -9.64 30.93
CA GLN A 224 5.11 -9.68 32.38
C GLN A 224 4.00 -8.81 32.99
N LYS A 225 3.18 -9.39 33.85
CA LYS A 225 2.06 -8.69 34.49
C LYS A 225 2.51 -8.09 35.83
N MET A 226 1.86 -6.99 36.22
CA MET A 226 1.98 -6.44 37.56
C MET A 226 1.53 -7.48 38.60
N LEU A 227 2.20 -7.46 39.75
CA LEU A 227 1.89 -8.34 40.87
C LEU A 227 1.12 -7.60 41.95
N ASN A 228 0.21 -8.30 42.62
CA ASN A 228 -0.43 -7.78 43.83
C ASN A 228 0.62 -7.62 44.93
N THR A 229 0.65 -6.46 45.56
CA THR A 229 1.68 -6.09 46.53
C THR A 229 1.04 -5.68 47.84
N ARG A 230 1.63 -6.13 48.95
CA ARG A 230 1.29 -5.65 50.29
C ARG A 230 2.52 -5.00 50.89
N ALA A 231 2.37 -3.79 51.40
CA ALA A 231 3.46 -3.01 51.98
C ALA A 231 2.95 -2.21 53.18
N LEU A 232 3.86 -1.69 53.98
CA LEU A 232 3.53 -0.85 55.12
C LEU A 232 3.54 0.64 54.75
N GLU A 233 2.83 1.44 55.53
CA GLU A 233 2.90 2.90 55.42
C GLU A 233 4.35 3.38 55.62
N GLY A 234 4.81 4.24 54.72
CA GLY A 234 6.20 4.70 54.64
C GLY A 234 7.11 3.90 53.69
N ASP A 235 6.71 2.70 53.27
CA ASP A 235 7.51 1.88 52.34
C ASP A 235 7.57 2.49 50.93
N THR A 236 8.54 2.01 50.13
CA THR A 236 8.64 2.29 48.70
C THR A 236 8.25 1.04 47.90
N VAL A 237 7.31 1.18 46.97
CA VAL A 237 6.81 0.08 46.13
C VAL A 237 7.02 0.36 44.65
N ARG A 238 7.29 -0.70 43.90
CA ARG A 238 7.33 -0.72 42.43
C ARG A 238 6.23 -1.61 41.90
N LEU A 239 5.38 -1.06 41.04
CA LEU A 239 4.43 -1.82 40.24
C LEU A 239 4.98 -1.91 38.82
N GLU A 240 5.57 -3.06 38.51
CA GLU A 240 6.30 -3.31 37.27
C GLU A 240 5.57 -4.29 36.36
N CYS A 241 5.59 -4.02 35.06
CA CYS A 241 5.12 -4.92 34.02
C CYS A 241 5.90 -4.70 32.73
N LYS A 242 5.76 -5.63 31.79
CA LYS A 242 6.39 -5.54 30.47
C LYS A 242 5.34 -5.81 29.40
N VAL A 243 5.25 -4.89 28.44
CA VAL A 243 4.33 -4.95 27.31
C VAL A 243 5.11 -5.13 26.01
N ASP A 244 4.72 -6.12 25.21
CA ASP A 244 5.20 -6.32 23.85
C ASP A 244 4.10 -5.89 22.86
N ALA A 245 4.45 -5.07 21.88
CA ALA A 245 3.54 -4.62 20.84
C ALA A 245 4.33 -4.11 19.63
N SER A 246 3.73 -4.21 18.43
CA SER A 246 4.21 -3.47 17.25
C SER A 246 3.01 -2.87 16.53
N PRO A 247 2.96 -1.55 16.29
CA PRO A 247 3.90 -0.51 16.75
C PRO A 247 3.89 -0.32 18.28
N PRO A 248 4.84 0.47 18.85
CA PRO A 248 4.86 0.80 20.27
C PRO A 248 3.53 1.39 20.76
N PRO A 249 2.98 0.92 21.89
CA PRO A 249 1.64 1.29 22.32
C PRO A 249 1.61 2.61 23.09
N GLN A 250 0.46 3.29 23.06
CA GLN A 250 0.12 4.35 24.02
C GLN A 250 -0.32 3.73 25.34
N LEU A 251 0.08 4.34 26.46
CA LEU A 251 -0.09 3.77 27.80
C LEU A 251 -0.91 4.69 28.72
N PHE A 252 -1.84 4.09 29.46
CA PHE A 252 -2.73 4.81 30.39
C PHE A 252 -2.79 4.12 31.75
N TRP A 253 -2.34 4.82 32.78
CA TRP A 253 -2.40 4.36 34.17
C TRP A 253 -3.69 4.84 34.86
N LYS A 254 -4.36 3.94 35.56
CA LYS A 254 -5.52 4.22 36.40
C LYS A 254 -5.31 3.71 37.81
N LYS A 255 -5.84 4.44 38.78
CA LYS A 255 -6.03 3.97 40.15
C LYS A 255 -7.53 3.85 40.40
N ASP A 256 -7.95 2.66 40.78
CA ASP A 256 -9.33 2.24 40.94
C ASP A 256 -10.12 2.43 39.63
N LYS A 257 -10.91 3.51 39.51
CA LYS A 257 -11.67 3.82 38.28
C LYS A 257 -11.18 5.07 37.56
N ASP A 258 -10.33 5.86 38.22
CA ASP A 258 -9.93 7.18 37.75
C ASP A 258 -8.51 7.14 37.16
N MET A 259 -8.21 8.13 36.30
CA MET A 259 -6.85 8.32 35.81
C MET A 259 -5.91 8.53 36.99
N LEU A 260 -4.77 7.82 36.97
CA LEU A 260 -3.78 7.93 38.04
C LEU A 260 -3.29 9.37 38.14
N ARG A 261 -3.53 10.00 39.30
CA ARG A 261 -2.99 11.31 39.63
C ARG A 261 -1.59 11.11 40.18
N ILE A 262 -0.58 11.53 39.42
CA ILE A 262 0.83 11.44 39.82
C ILE A 262 1.11 12.56 40.83
N ASP A 263 1.50 12.17 42.05
CA ASP A 263 2.12 13.09 43.01
C ASP A 263 3.61 13.23 42.66
N PRO A 264 4.07 14.38 42.14
CA PRO A 264 5.45 14.54 41.69
C PRO A 264 6.47 14.42 42.83
N ASN A 265 6.06 14.51 44.11
CA ASN A 265 6.96 14.40 45.25
C ASN A 265 7.17 12.96 45.75
N ARG A 266 6.40 11.99 45.23
CA ARG A 266 6.39 10.60 45.71
C ARG A 266 6.25 9.56 44.62
N MET A 267 5.68 9.91 43.47
CA MET A 267 5.37 8.99 42.39
C MET A 267 6.19 9.29 41.15
N SER A 268 6.76 8.25 40.54
CA SER A 268 7.53 8.36 39.30
C SER A 268 7.18 7.22 38.36
N LEU A 269 7.00 7.54 37.08
CA LEU A 269 6.76 6.57 36.01
C LEU A 269 8.04 6.40 35.19
N TYR A 270 8.49 5.15 35.07
CA TYR A 270 9.65 4.78 34.27
C TYR A 270 9.21 3.88 33.13
N GLN A 271 9.68 4.19 31.94
CA GLN A 271 9.52 3.38 30.74
C GLN A 271 10.86 3.25 30.02
N ASP A 272 11.12 2.07 29.45
CA ASP A 272 12.28 1.85 28.59
C ASP A 272 11.88 1.39 27.18
N GLY A 273 12.83 1.40 26.25
CA GLY A 273 12.63 0.93 24.88
C GLY A 273 12.40 -0.59 24.75
N SER A 274 12.51 -1.34 25.85
CA SER A 274 12.25 -2.79 25.88
C SER A 274 10.79 -3.12 26.22
N GLY A 275 9.95 -2.11 26.45
CA GLY A 275 8.56 -2.27 26.83
C GLY A 275 8.33 -2.45 28.34
N ARG A 276 9.35 -2.26 29.19
CA ARG A 276 9.17 -2.26 30.65
C ARG A 276 8.51 -0.97 31.11
N GLN A 277 7.58 -1.12 32.04
CA GLN A 277 6.78 -0.06 32.65
C GLN A 277 6.82 -0.22 34.16
N CYS A 278 7.26 0.81 34.88
CA CYS A 278 7.35 0.78 36.34
C CYS A 278 6.75 2.05 36.93
N LEU A 279 5.73 1.89 37.75
CA LEU A 279 5.26 2.93 38.66
C LEU A 279 5.97 2.77 40.02
N LEU A 280 6.82 3.72 40.35
CA LEU A 280 7.45 3.84 41.66
C LEU A 280 6.61 4.74 42.56
N ILE A 281 6.28 4.27 43.75
CA ILE A 281 5.58 5.03 44.79
C ILE A 281 6.43 5.00 46.04
N GLU A 282 7.00 6.13 46.42
CA GLU A 282 7.80 6.30 47.64
C GLU A 282 6.91 6.75 48.81
N ARG A 283 7.33 6.47 50.05
CA ARG A 283 6.66 6.93 51.29
C ARG A 283 5.16 6.62 51.32
N LEU A 284 4.78 5.36 51.08
CA LEU A 284 3.40 4.90 50.96
C LEU A 284 2.46 5.51 52.00
N MET A 285 1.28 5.94 51.56
CA MET A 285 0.18 6.42 52.40
C MET A 285 -1.00 5.47 52.32
N LYS A 286 -1.88 5.47 53.33
CA LYS A 286 -3.10 4.66 53.33
C LYS A 286 -4.01 4.93 52.12
N SER A 287 -4.00 6.15 51.56
CA SER A 287 -4.75 6.54 50.36
C SER A 287 -4.26 5.88 49.07
N ASP A 288 -3.03 5.38 49.05
CA ASP A 288 -2.43 4.73 47.88
C ASP A 288 -2.93 3.30 47.71
N ALA A 289 -3.54 2.70 48.74
CA ALA A 289 -4.17 1.40 48.61
C ALA A 289 -5.28 1.43 47.53
N GLY A 290 -5.35 0.40 46.70
CA GLY A 290 -6.33 0.32 45.61
C GLY A 290 -5.90 -0.59 44.46
N TRP A 291 -6.69 -0.57 43.40
CA TRP A 291 -6.41 -1.29 42.16
C TRP A 291 -5.67 -0.40 41.17
N TYR A 292 -4.48 -0.80 40.76
CA TYR A 292 -3.72 -0.14 39.71
C TYR A 292 -3.94 -0.87 38.39
N THR A 293 -4.32 -0.13 37.36
CA THR A 293 -4.57 -0.68 36.02
C THR A 293 -3.74 0.07 34.99
N LEU A 294 -2.97 -0.66 34.19
CA LEU A 294 -2.28 -0.14 33.01
C LEU A 294 -2.99 -0.63 31.75
N SER A 295 -3.44 0.31 30.91
CA SER A 295 -4.01 0.01 29.59
C SER A 295 -3.01 0.36 28.50
N ALA A 296 -2.78 -0.55 27.56
CA ALA A 296 -1.90 -0.37 26.42
C ALA A 296 -2.70 -0.48 25.12
N ILE A 297 -2.53 0.48 24.21
CA ILE A 297 -3.32 0.60 22.98
C ILE A 297 -2.40 0.88 21.79
N ASN A 298 -2.52 0.10 20.72
CA ASN A 298 -1.97 0.42 19.41
C ASN A 298 -3.04 0.17 18.31
N GLU A 299 -2.68 0.37 17.04
CA GLU A 299 -3.62 0.17 15.93
C GLU A 299 -4.08 -1.29 15.74
N ALA A 300 -3.32 -2.26 16.26
CA ALA A 300 -3.67 -3.68 16.20
C ALA A 300 -4.63 -4.10 17.33
N GLY A 301 -4.75 -3.31 18.41
CA GLY A 301 -5.67 -3.60 19.49
C GLY A 301 -5.31 -2.98 20.84
N MET A 302 -5.93 -3.50 21.89
CA MET A 302 -5.76 -3.02 23.27
C MET A 302 -5.64 -4.19 24.25
N SER A 303 -4.85 -3.99 25.30
CA SER A 303 -4.77 -4.91 26.43
C SER A 303 -4.65 -4.16 27.75
N THR A 304 -5.01 -4.82 28.84
CA THR A 304 -4.96 -4.26 30.19
C THR A 304 -4.28 -5.20 31.17
N CYS A 305 -3.58 -4.63 32.13
CA CYS A 305 -2.95 -5.34 33.24
C CYS A 305 -3.33 -4.65 34.56
N ASN A 306 -3.72 -5.43 35.57
CA ASN A 306 -4.22 -4.91 36.83
C ASN A 306 -3.48 -5.57 38.01
N ALA A 307 -3.21 -4.80 39.05
CA ALA A 307 -2.67 -5.28 40.32
C ALA A 307 -3.29 -4.53 41.50
N ARG A 308 -3.40 -5.21 42.64
CA ARG A 308 -3.87 -4.62 43.90
C ARG A 308 -2.71 -4.26 44.80
N LEU A 309 -2.72 -3.05 45.34
CA LEU A 309 -1.82 -2.59 46.38
C LEU A 309 -2.59 -2.48 47.70
N ASP A 310 -2.18 -3.25 48.71
CA ASP A 310 -2.69 -3.11 50.08
C ASP A 310 -1.61 -2.41 50.95
N VAL A 311 -2.02 -1.40 51.71
CA VAL A 311 -1.14 -0.64 52.62
C VAL A 311 -1.55 -0.91 54.07
N GLY A 312 -0.66 -1.54 54.84
CA GLY A 312 -0.83 -1.79 56.27
C GLY A 312 -0.21 -0.69 57.12
N THR A 313 -0.72 -0.47 58.32
CA THR A 313 -0.08 0.41 59.31
C THR A 313 0.87 -0.41 60.18
N PRO A 314 2.12 0.04 60.43
CA PRO A 314 3.00 -0.64 61.37
C PRO A 314 2.37 -0.63 62.78
N ALA A 315 2.18 -1.81 63.38
CA ALA A 315 1.69 -1.91 64.74
C ALA A 315 2.74 -1.33 65.70
N MET A 316 2.43 -0.20 66.35
CA MET A 316 3.21 0.23 67.51
C MET A 316 3.13 -0.86 68.57
N LYS A 317 4.26 -1.46 68.96
CA LYS A 317 4.34 -2.36 70.11
C LYS A 317 3.88 -1.58 71.34
N THR A 318 2.63 -1.77 71.78
CA THR A 318 2.18 -1.30 73.09
C THR A 318 2.98 -2.04 74.15
N ALA A 319 3.71 -1.29 74.99
CA ALA A 319 4.38 -1.82 76.16
C ALA A 319 3.36 -2.54 77.08
N PRO A 320 3.69 -3.69 77.66
CA PRO A 320 2.77 -4.40 78.56
C PRO A 320 2.45 -3.53 79.79
N PRO A 321 1.20 -3.56 80.31
CA PRO A 321 0.82 -2.78 81.48
C PRO A 321 1.65 -3.22 82.70
N ALA A 322 2.23 -2.25 83.39
CA ALA A 322 3.02 -2.46 84.60
C ALA A 322 2.19 -3.22 85.66
N SER A 323 2.52 -4.50 85.87
CA SER A 323 1.97 -5.28 86.97
C SER A 323 2.59 -4.82 88.29
N LYS A 324 1.74 -4.33 89.20
CA LYS A 324 2.08 -4.06 90.59
C LYS A 324 2.41 -5.39 91.28
N THR A 325 3.66 -5.59 91.70
CA THR A 325 4.01 -6.70 92.60
C THR A 325 4.31 -6.16 93.99
N LEU A 326 3.52 -6.63 94.96
CA LEU A 326 3.65 -6.41 96.40
C LEU A 326 5.00 -6.91 96.92
N LYS A 327 5.60 -6.13 97.83
CA LYS A 327 6.76 -6.53 98.63
C LYS A 327 6.38 -7.68 99.56
N LEU A 328 7.17 -8.74 99.57
CA LEU A 328 7.33 -9.58 100.76
C LEU A 328 8.78 -10.11 100.83
N LEU A 329 9.45 -9.78 101.93
CA LEU A 329 10.82 -10.19 102.28
C LEU A 329 10.84 -11.58 102.94
N SER A 330 11.85 -12.40 102.60
CA SER A 330 12.59 -13.34 103.48
C SER A 330 13.47 -14.22 102.57
N SER A 331 14.77 -14.01 102.45
CA SER A 331 15.91 -14.27 103.35
C SER A 331 16.67 -15.57 103.01
N LEU A 332 17.94 -15.41 102.58
CA LEU A 332 19.13 -16.28 102.73
C LEU A 332 19.08 -17.66 101.99
N SER A 333 20.11 -18.17 101.32
CA SER A 333 21.54 -17.83 101.24
C SER A 333 22.23 -18.67 100.14
N HIS A 334 23.51 -18.34 99.89
CA HIS A 334 24.58 -19.17 99.30
C HIS A 334 24.80 -19.21 97.78
N VAL A 335 25.93 -18.59 97.42
CA VAL A 335 26.80 -18.82 96.23
C VAL A 335 27.90 -19.82 96.68
N PRO A 336 28.47 -20.69 95.82
CA PRO A 336 29.66 -20.36 95.01
C PRO A 336 29.52 -20.87 93.55
N ALA A 337 29.97 -20.19 92.49
CA ALA A 337 31.34 -19.85 92.03
C ALA A 337 32.13 -21.03 91.42
N LEU A 338 32.93 -20.66 90.39
CA LEU A 338 33.92 -21.43 89.60
C LEU A 338 33.37 -22.07 88.30
N THR A 339 33.99 -22.00 87.12
CA THR A 339 35.24 -21.41 86.59
C THR A 339 35.22 -21.64 85.07
N GLU A 340 35.80 -20.70 84.31
CA GLU A 340 36.70 -20.87 83.13
C GLU A 340 36.38 -21.98 82.07
N GLU A 341 36.52 -21.80 80.76
CA GLU A 341 37.55 -21.10 79.98
C GLU A 341 37.07 -21.04 78.50
N SER A 342 37.56 -20.06 77.74
CA SER A 342 37.54 -19.98 76.27
C SER A 342 38.88 -20.58 75.74
N PRO A 343 39.30 -20.52 74.46
CA PRO A 343 38.66 -20.24 73.16
C PRO A 343 39.15 -21.21 72.03
N ALA A 344 39.01 -20.77 70.76
CA ALA A 344 39.78 -21.12 69.55
C ALA A 344 39.22 -22.26 68.66
N GLN A 345 38.68 -21.98 67.46
CA GLN A 345 39.29 -21.51 66.18
C GLN A 345 39.65 -22.67 65.23
N HIS A 346 39.67 -22.33 63.93
CA HIS A 346 40.01 -23.12 62.73
C HIS A 346 38.84 -23.90 62.10
N THR A 347 38.55 -23.87 60.80
CA THR A 347 39.20 -23.27 59.62
C THR A 347 38.24 -23.43 58.44
N ALA A 348 38.21 -22.46 57.52
CA ALA A 348 37.70 -22.66 56.16
C ALA A 348 38.63 -23.60 55.35
N PRO A 349 38.18 -24.11 54.20
CA PRO A 349 38.68 -23.44 53.00
C PRO A 349 37.64 -23.25 51.87
N LEU A 350 38.01 -22.28 51.03
CA LEU A 350 37.48 -21.89 49.74
C LEU A 350 37.56 -23.02 48.71
N TYR A 351 36.62 -23.04 47.77
CA TYR A 351 36.84 -23.55 46.42
C TYR A 351 36.26 -22.55 45.42
N GLU A 352 37.14 -22.12 44.52
CA GLU A 352 36.94 -21.23 43.38
C GLU A 352 37.29 -22.06 42.14
N SER A 353 36.48 -21.94 41.08
CA SER A 353 36.74 -22.31 39.66
C SER A 353 35.39 -22.61 39.00
N GLU A 354 35.15 -22.33 37.72
CA GLU A 354 35.69 -21.41 36.73
C GLU A 354 34.69 -21.48 35.57
N GLU A 355 34.71 -20.46 34.72
CA GLU A 355 33.86 -20.29 33.54
C GLU A 355 34.00 -21.41 32.50
N LEU A 356 32.91 -21.60 31.73
CA LEU A 356 32.93 -21.80 30.28
C LEU A 356 31.60 -21.33 29.68
#